data_AF-A0A7K1A495-F1
#
_entry.id   AF-A0A7K1A495-F1
#
_cell.length_a   1.000
_cell.length_b   1.000
_cell.length_c   1.000
_cell.angle_alpha   90.00
_cell.angle_beta   90.00
_cell.angle_gamma   90.00
#
_symmetry.space_group_name_H-M   'P 1'
#
loop_
_entity.id
_entity.type
_entity.pdbx_description
1 polymer ?
#
loop_
_entity_poly.entity_id
_entity_poly.type
_entity_poly.pdbx_seq_one_letter_code
_entity_poly.pdbx_strand_id
1 'polypeptide(L)'
;MALKIVTVDEHDDAALGDWYAVEGAATAHDRPVAVREPYSALVGSVRTPSAYRRTVLLLAELDGERVGAAAARTSLQDNLHLADLEIYVHPDHRRRGVGTALHDA
;
A
#
# COMPACT_ATOMS: atom_id res chain seq x y z
N MET A 1 19.75 -8.38 -5.43
CA MET A 1 18.29 -8.24 -5.50
C MET A 1 17.65 -9.16 -4.47
N ALA A 2 17.65 -8.69 -3.23
CA ALA A 2 16.77 -9.22 -2.20
C ALA A 2 15.48 -8.39 -2.24
N LEU A 3 14.38 -9.02 -2.65
CA LEU A 3 13.04 -8.43 -2.58
C LEU A 3 12.31 -9.01 -1.38
N LYS A 4 11.82 -8.15 -0.51
CA LYS A 4 11.09 -8.53 0.71
C LYS A 4 9.76 -7.81 0.77
N ILE A 5 8.69 -8.54 1.07
CA ILE A 5 7.38 -7.96 1.39
C ILE A 5 7.22 -7.95 2.90
N VAL A 6 6.73 -6.83 3.45
CA VAL A 6 6.42 -6.69 4.87
C VAL A 6 5.02 -6.11 5.04
N THR A 7 4.29 -6.59 6.04
CA THR A 7 3.07 -5.94 6.50
C THR A 7 3.45 -4.68 7.28
N VAL A 8 2.74 -3.58 7.02
CA VAL A 8 2.90 -2.33 7.75
C VAL A 8 2.12 -2.44 9.05
N ASP A 9 2.81 -2.19 10.18
CA ASP A 9 2.19 -1.99 11.48
C ASP A 9 1.52 -0.61 11.49
N GLU A 10 0.23 -0.53 11.81
CA GLU A 10 -0.53 0.72 11.87
C GLU A 10 0.01 1.71 12.93
N HIS A 11 0.85 1.27 13.86
CA HIS A 11 1.48 2.10 14.87
C HIS A 11 2.94 2.49 14.54
N ASP A 12 3.49 2.00 13.42
CA ASP A 12 4.80 2.43 12.92
C ASP A 12 4.64 3.62 11.96
N ASP A 13 4.89 4.82 12.49
CA ASP A 13 4.80 6.07 11.73
C ASP A 13 5.80 6.12 10.56
N ALA A 14 6.97 5.48 10.66
CA ALA A 14 7.96 5.47 9.60
C ALA A 14 7.48 4.57 8.44
N ALA A 15 6.97 3.39 8.75
CA ALA A 15 6.43 2.47 7.76
C ALA A 15 5.18 3.06 7.05
N LEU A 16 4.30 3.76 7.77
CA LEU A 16 3.17 4.47 7.16
C LEU A 16 3.63 5.62 6.25
N GLY A 17 4.66 6.37 6.67
CA GLY A 17 5.27 7.40 5.87
C GLY A 17 5.85 6.87 4.56
N ASP A 18 6.60 5.77 4.63
CA ASP A 18 7.18 5.08 3.47
C ASP A 18 6.09 4.59 2.50
N TRP A 19 5.03 3.98 3.03
CA TRP A 19 3.90 3.51 2.22
C TRP A 19 3.25 4.68 1.46
N TYR A 20 2.98 5.78 2.17
CA TYR A 20 2.35 6.98 1.59
C TYR A 20 3.25 7.68 0.57
N ALA A 21 4.57 7.63 0.76
CA ALA A 21 5.53 8.18 -0.18
C ALA A 21 5.55 7.40 -1.50
N VAL A 22 5.57 6.05 -1.43
CA VAL A 22 5.56 5.19 -2.63
C VAL A 22 4.25 5.31 -3.40
N GLU A 23 3.10 5.24 -2.71
CA GLU A 23 1.79 5.49 -3.32
C GLU A 23 1.77 6.85 -4.01
N GLY A 24 2.28 7.88 -3.33
CA GLY A 24 2.32 9.24 -3.87
C GLY A 24 3.17 9.41 -5.10
N ALA A 25 4.37 8.82 -5.12
CA ALA A 25 5.23 8.85 -6.30
C ALA A 25 4.58 8.15 -7.50
N ALA A 26 3.95 6.99 -7.27
CA ALA A 26 3.24 6.26 -8.32
C ALA A 26 2.03 7.05 -8.84
N THR A 27 1.18 7.56 -7.95
CA THR A 27 -0.02 8.31 -8.31
C THR A 27 0.32 9.63 -9.02
N ALA A 28 1.33 10.37 -8.56
CA ALA A 28 1.76 11.60 -9.23
C ALA A 28 2.28 11.35 -10.65
N HIS A 29 2.96 10.21 -10.87
CA HIS A 29 3.45 9.82 -12.19
C HIS A 29 2.32 9.37 -13.13
N ASP A 30 1.40 8.52 -12.66
CA ASP A 30 0.34 7.94 -13.50
C ASP A 30 -0.87 8.87 -13.67
N ARG A 31 -1.15 9.70 -12.67
CA ARG A 31 -2.35 10.53 -12.56
C ARG A 31 -1.98 11.93 -12.00
N PRO A 32 -1.33 12.78 -12.80
CA PRO A 32 -0.75 14.05 -12.33
C PRO A 32 -1.76 15.07 -11.78
N VAL A 33 -3.06 14.89 -12.06
CA VAL A 33 -4.15 15.76 -11.58
C VAL A 33 -5.03 15.08 -10.51
N ALA A 34 -4.64 13.90 -10.02
CA ALA A 34 -5.41 13.20 -9.01
C ALA A 34 -5.37 13.95 -7.67
N VAL A 35 -6.54 14.11 -7.07
CA VAL A 35 -6.64 14.50 -5.67
C VAL A 35 -6.27 13.30 -4.83
N ARG A 36 -5.17 13.40 -4.09
CA ARG A 36 -4.73 12.35 -3.16
C ARG A 36 -5.41 12.51 -1.82
N GLU A 37 -5.66 11.37 -1.18
CA GLU A 37 -5.99 11.34 0.23
C GLU A 37 -4.85 11.99 1.03
N PRO A 38 -5.13 12.90 1.98
CA PRO A 38 -4.08 13.46 2.83
C PRO A 38 -3.55 12.40 3.80
N TYR A 39 -2.26 12.46 4.12
CA TYR A 39 -1.58 11.51 5.02
C TYR A 39 -2.33 11.27 6.35
N SER A 40 -2.86 12.33 6.95
CA SER A 40 -3.62 12.21 8.21
C SER A 40 -4.91 11.39 8.08
N ALA A 41 -5.56 11.41 6.91
CA ALA A 41 -6.74 10.60 6.64
C ALA A 41 -6.37 9.12 6.48
N LEU A 42 -5.28 8.82 5.75
CA LEU A 42 -4.73 7.46 5.67
C LEU A 42 -4.46 6.90 7.07
N VAL A 43 -3.69 7.64 7.90
CA VAL A 43 -3.36 7.24 9.27
C VAL A 43 -4.62 7.00 10.11
N GLY A 44 -5.60 7.91 10.02
CA GLY A 44 -6.88 7.76 10.71
C GLY A 44 -7.64 6.51 10.28
N SER A 45 -7.64 6.19 8.99
CA SER A 45 -8.36 5.05 8.41
C SER A 45 -7.78 3.69 8.84
N VAL A 46 -6.46 3.58 9.01
CA VAL A 46 -5.82 2.31 9.39
C VAL A 46 -5.77 2.10 10.89
N ARG A 47 -5.70 3.18 11.67
CA ARG A 47 -5.70 3.11 13.15
C ARG A 47 -7.09 2.98 13.76
N THR A 48 -8.13 3.28 13.00
CA THR A 48 -9.52 3.20 13.46
C THR A 48 -10.21 2.00 12.84
N PRO A 49 -10.46 0.91 13.60
CA PRO A 49 -11.11 -0.27 13.06
C PRO A 49 -12.48 0.06 12.46
N SER A 50 -12.75 -0.46 11.26
CA SER A 50 -14.06 -0.38 10.64
C SER A 50 -14.88 -1.63 10.95
N ALA A 51 -16.17 -1.45 11.22
CA ALA A 51 -17.11 -2.56 11.40
C ALA A 51 -17.42 -3.30 10.08
N TYR A 52 -17.06 -2.72 8.93
CA TYR A 52 -17.42 -3.22 7.60
C TYR A 52 -16.22 -3.72 6.79
N ARG A 53 -15.01 -3.27 7.12
CA ARG A 53 -13.83 -3.51 6.29
C ARG A 53 -12.60 -3.73 7.15
N ARG A 54 -11.77 -4.69 6.75
CA ARG A 54 -10.40 -4.83 7.26
C ARG A 54 -9.43 -4.34 6.21
N THR A 55 -8.46 -3.54 6.61
CA THR A 55 -7.38 -3.04 5.73
C THR A 55 -6.07 -3.65 6.18
N VAL A 56 -5.28 -4.14 5.23
CA VAL A 56 -3.90 -4.57 5.41
C VAL A 56 -3.03 -3.79 4.43
N LEU A 57 -2.03 -3.08 4.96
CA LEU A 57 -1.04 -2.38 4.15
C LEU A 57 0.24 -3.21 4.04
N LEU A 58 0.82 -3.25 2.86
CA LEU A 58 2.07 -3.95 2.57
C LEU A 58 3.10 -2.99 1.96
N LEU A 59 4.38 -3.22 2.26
CA LEU A 59 5.53 -2.56 1.64
C LEU A 59 6.42 -3.59 0.97
N ALA A 60 6.95 -3.24 -0.20
CA ALA A 60 8.01 -3.98 -0.87
C ALA A 60 9.34 -3.26 -0.70
N GLU A 61 10.34 -3.97 -0.19
CA GLU A 61 11.71 -3.54 -0.04
C GLU A 61 12.58 -4.23 -1.09
N LEU A 62 13.30 -3.46 -1.90
CA LEU A 62 14.27 -3.97 -2.84
C LEU A 62 15.64 -3.42 -2.51
N ASP A 63 16.55 -4.31 -2.12
CA ASP A 63 17.93 -3.95 -1.77
C ASP A 63 18.02 -2.80 -0.72
N GLY A 64 17.09 -2.80 0.26
CA GLY A 64 17.02 -1.84 1.37
C GLY A 64 16.13 -0.63 1.13
N GLU A 65 15.58 -0.45 -0.08
CA GLU A 65 14.74 0.69 -0.45
C GLU A 65 13.25 0.29 -0.53
N ARG A 66 12.35 1.13 0.00
CA ARG A 66 10.90 0.94 -0.11
C ARG A 66 10.43 1.38 -1.50
N VAL A 67 10.13 0.42 -2.36
CA VAL A 67 9.89 0.68 -3.80
C VAL A 67 8.51 0.24 -4.28
N GLY A 68 7.73 -0.41 -3.41
CA GLY A 68 6.36 -0.82 -3.68
C GLY A 68 5.50 -0.71 -2.44
N ALA A 69 4.21 -0.47 -2.65
CA ALA A 69 3.20 -0.36 -1.62
C ALA A 69 1.92 -1.05 -2.11
N ALA A 70 1.17 -1.69 -1.21
CA ALA A 70 -0.15 -2.23 -1.53
C ALA A 70 -1.13 -2.05 -0.38
N ALA A 71 -2.41 -1.97 -0.72
CA ALA A 71 -3.53 -2.02 0.22
C ALA A 71 -4.47 -3.15 -0.19
N ALA A 72 -4.60 -4.16 0.68
CA ALA A 72 -5.58 -5.23 0.55
C ALA A 72 -6.70 -4.98 1.55
N ARG A 73 -7.94 -5.01 1.08
CA ARG A 73 -9.08 -4.66 1.91
C ARG A 73 -10.25 -5.61 1.69
N THR A 74 -10.70 -6.26 2.76
CA THR A 74 -11.76 -7.29 2.74
C THR A 74 -13.01 -6.81 3.43
N SER A 75 -14.18 -7.16 2.88
CA SER A 75 -15.47 -6.87 3.51
C SER A 75 -15.76 -7.84 4.67
N LEU A 76 -16.41 -7.34 5.73
CA LEU A 76 -16.65 -8.08 6.98
C LEU A 76 -18.12 -8.41 7.26
N GLN A 77 -19.08 -7.73 6.61
CA GLN A 77 -20.51 -7.94 6.85
C GLN A 77 -21.27 -8.46 5.63
N ASP A 78 -20.92 -7.94 4.45
CA ASP A 78 -21.45 -8.38 3.17
C ASP A 78 -20.30 -8.75 2.23
N ASN A 79 -20.62 -9.33 1.07
CA ASN A 79 -19.64 -9.60 0.01
C ASN A 79 -18.34 -10.26 0.50
N LEU A 80 -18.46 -11.19 1.46
CA LEU A 80 -17.31 -11.77 2.19
C LEU A 80 -16.32 -12.55 1.32
N HIS A 81 -16.69 -12.79 0.06
CA HIS A 81 -15.87 -13.45 -0.96
C HIS A 81 -15.06 -12.45 -1.81
N LEU A 82 -15.23 -11.14 -1.60
CA LEU A 82 -14.55 -10.07 -2.34
C LEU A 82 -13.42 -9.44 -1.51
N ALA A 83 -12.39 -9.00 -2.23
CA ALA A 83 -11.32 -8.17 -1.72
C ALA A 83 -10.96 -7.11 -2.77
N ASP A 84 -10.72 -5.88 -2.29
CA ASP A 84 -10.14 -4.83 -3.12
C ASP A 84 -8.63 -4.81 -2.90
N LEU A 85 -7.89 -4.81 -4.01
CA LEU A 85 -6.44 -4.77 -4.01
C LEU A 85 -5.95 -3.57 -4.82
N GLU A 86 -5.17 -2.71 -4.19
CA GLU A 86 -4.44 -1.63 -4.85
C GLU A 86 -2.94 -1.91 -4.71
N ILE A 87 -2.20 -1.81 -5.82
CA ILE A 87 -0.75 -2.01 -5.87
C ILE A 87 -0.10 -0.80 -6.54
N TYR A 88 0.92 -0.27 -5.89
CA TYR A 88 1.72 0.86 -6.34
C TYR A 88 3.18 0.42 -6.41
N VAL A 89 3.85 0.77 -7.50
CA VAL A 89 5.29 0.56 -7.67
C VAL A 89 5.92 1.89 -8.04
N HIS A 90 6.98 2.27 -7.33
CA HIS A 90 7.74 3.48 -7.60
C HIS A 90 8.11 3.52 -9.09
N PRO A 91 7.90 4.65 -9.81
CA PRO A 91 8.09 4.73 -11.26
C PRO A 91 9.43 4.17 -11.74
N ASP A 92 10.52 4.46 -11.02
CA ASP A 92 11.87 4.05 -11.37
C ASP A 92 12.16 2.55 -11.13
N HIS A 93 11.30 1.85 -10.39
CA HIS A 93 11.47 0.43 -10.02
C HIS A 93 10.48 -0.50 -10.73
N ARG A 94 9.74 0.02 -11.72
CA ARG A 94 8.79 -0.77 -12.51
C ARG A 94 9.49 -1.86 -13.32
N ARG A 95 8.73 -2.91 -13.64
CA ARG A 95 9.16 -4.07 -14.45
C ARG A 95 10.32 -4.89 -13.85
N ARG A 96 10.51 -4.81 -12.53
CA ARG A 96 11.49 -5.59 -11.75
C ARG A 96 10.88 -6.71 -10.90
N GLY A 97 9.61 -7.06 -11.14
CA GLY A 97 8.88 -8.09 -10.38
C GLY A 97 8.22 -7.63 -9.07
N VAL A 98 8.45 -6.38 -8.63
CA VAL A 98 7.89 -5.82 -7.38
C VAL A 98 6.36 -5.96 -7.30
N GLY A 99 5.64 -5.56 -8.35
CA GLY A 99 4.18 -5.64 -8.37
C GLY A 99 3.64 -7.07 -8.31
N THR A 100 4.33 -8.02 -8.94
CA THR A 100 3.98 -9.45 -8.86
C THR A 100 4.21 -9.98 -7.44
N ALA A 101 5.34 -9.64 -6.82
CA ALA A 101 5.61 -10.06 -5.45
C ALA A 101 4.59 -9.50 -4.44
N LEU A 102 4.10 -8.27 -4.64
CA LEU A 102 3.03 -7.69 -3.81
C LEU A 102 1.67 -8.37 -4.04
N HIS A 103 1.38 -8.81 -5.26
CA HIS A 103 0.15 -9.53 -5.59
C HIS A 103 0.10 -10.92 -4.96
N ASP A 104 1.24 -11.61 -4.90
CA ASP A 104 1.33 -13.00 -4.42
C ASP A 104 1.45 -13.11 -2.89
N ALA A 105 1.64 -11.98 -2.19
CA ALA A 105 1.78 -11.89 -0.74
C ALA A 105 0.43 -11.75 -0.02
#